data_AF-A0A291RJS2-F1
#
_entry.id   AF-A0A291RJS2-F1
#
_cell.length_a   1.000
_cell.length_b   1.000
_cell.length_c   1.000
_cell.angle_alpha   90.00
_cell.angle_beta   90.00
_cell.angle_gamma   90.00
#
_symmetry.space_group_name_H-M   'P 1'
#
loop_
_entity.id
_entity.type
_entity.pdbx_description
1 polymer ?
#
loop_
_entity_poly.entity_id
_entity_poly.type
_entity_poly.pdbx_seq_one_letter_code
_entity_poly.pdbx_strand_id
1 'polypeptide(L)' 'MLGVLAPGGLLTAGQIAAQAQLTSWAARRAIGQLESRGLIMANPYQARWSITPRGRNLVSVTKGR' A
#
# COMPACT_ATOMS: atom_id res chain seq x y z
N MET A 1 -7.90 -6.79 10.54
CA MET A 1 -7.78 -8.15 9.95
C MET A 1 -6.80 -8.10 8.77
N LEU A 2 -5.49 -8.15 9.04
CA LEU A 2 -4.40 -8.03 8.03
C LEU A 2 -3.90 -9.40 7.53
N GLY A 3 -4.76 -10.42 7.58
CA GLY A 3 -4.38 -11.82 7.29
C GLY A 3 -4.46 -12.26 5.83
N VAL A 4 -4.95 -11.41 4.91
CA VAL A 4 -5.17 -11.80 3.50
C VAL A 4 -4.05 -11.29 2.58
N LEU A 5 -3.04 -10.60 3.12
CA LEU A 5 -2.00 -9.93 2.33
C LEU A 5 -0.60 -10.49 2.62
N ALA A 6 -0.40 -11.77 2.34
CA ALA A 6 0.89 -12.29 1.89
C ALA A 6 0.65 -13.61 1.12
N PRO A 7 1.26 -13.85 -0.07
CA PRO A 7 2.23 -13.05 -0.81
C PRO A 7 1.70 -12.67 -2.22
N GLY A 8 1.60 -11.36 -2.52
CA GLY A 8 1.27 -10.89 -3.88
C GLY A 8 -0.16 -10.36 -4.07
N GLY A 9 -0.94 -10.25 -2.99
CA GLY A 9 -2.26 -9.63 -3.01
C GLY A 9 -2.17 -8.16 -3.44
N LEU A 10 -2.55 -7.92 -4.68
CA LEU A 10 -2.70 -6.59 -5.27
C LEU A 10 -3.79 -5.82 -4.52
N LEU A 11 -3.45 -4.66 -3.97
CA LEU A 11 -4.41 -3.81 -3.27
C LEU A 11 -4.94 -2.72 -4.21
N THR A 12 -6.23 -2.45 -4.14
CA THR A 12 -6.83 -1.28 -4.81
C THR A 12 -6.74 -0.04 -3.93
N ALA A 13 -6.83 1.15 -4.53
CA ALA A 13 -6.83 2.42 -3.78
C ALA A 13 -7.96 2.48 -2.75
N GLY A 14 -9.12 1.88 -3.06
CA GLY A 14 -10.24 1.77 -2.12
C GLY A 14 -9.93 0.87 -0.93
N GLN A 15 -9.22 -0.24 -1.15
CA GLN A 15 -8.79 -1.11 -0.05
C GLN A 15 -7.71 -0.45 0.81
N ILE A 16 -6.77 0.27 0.19
CA ILE A 16 -5.77 1.08 0.92
C ILE A 16 -6.47 2.16 1.75
N ALA A 17 -7.46 2.86 1.19
CA ALA A 17 -8.24 3.87 1.90
C ALA A 17 -8.99 3.29 3.10
N ALA A 18 -9.69 2.17 2.88
CA ALA A 18 -10.47 1.50 3.92
C ALA A 18 -9.58 0.96 5.06
N GLN A 19 -8.42 0.37 4.73
CA GLN A 19 -7.49 -0.15 5.73
C GLN A 19 -6.78 0.96 6.52
N ALA A 20 -6.49 2.08 5.85
CA ALA A 20 -5.84 3.22 6.49
C ALA A 20 -6.85 4.17 7.18
N GLN A 21 -8.16 3.87 7.12
CA GLN A 21 -9.24 4.76 7.58
C GLN A 21 -9.11 6.19 7.00
N LEU A 22 -8.65 6.29 5.74
CA LEU A 22 -8.44 7.54 5.04
C LEU A 22 -9.62 7.85 4.13
N THR A 23 -9.91 9.13 3.94
CA THR A 23 -10.79 9.58 2.86
C THR A 23 -10.18 9.25 1.50
N SER A 24 -10.99 9.05 0.46
CA SER A 24 -10.51 8.67 -0.88
C SER A 24 -9.47 9.64 -1.45
N TRP A 25 -9.54 10.93 -1.11
CA TRP A 25 -8.57 11.93 -1.53
C TRP A 25 -7.26 11.85 -0.74
N ALA A 26 -7.33 11.68 0.58
CA ALA A 26 -6.14 11.46 1.42
C ALA A 26 -5.43 10.16 1.03
N ALA A 27 -6.18 9.10 0.70
CA ALA A 27 -5.64 7.85 0.22
C ALA A 27 -4.88 8.02 -1.10
N ARG A 28 -5.42 8.76 -2.09
CA ARG A 28 -4.71 9.07 -3.34
C ARG A 28 -3.41 9.83 -3.11
N ARG A 29 -3.41 10.82 -2.20
CA ARG A 29 -2.18 11.53 -1.82
C ARG A 29 -1.16 10.62 -1.14
N ALA A 30 -1.60 9.76 -0.23
CA ALA A 30 -0.74 8.78 0.42
C ALA A 30 -0.13 7.79 -0.58
N ILE A 31 -0.93 7.29 -1.53
CA ILE A 31 -0.47 6.41 -2.61
C ILE A 31 0.64 7.09 -3.43
N GLY A 32 0.44 8.33 -3.88
CA GLY A 32 1.46 9.06 -4.64
C GLY A 32 2.76 9.29 -3.85
N GLN A 33 2.67 9.54 -2.54
CA GLN A 33 3.85 9.66 -1.67
C GLN A 33 4.57 8.32 -1.47
N LEU A 34 3.83 7.21 -1.38
CA LEU A 34 4.41 5.87 -1.26
C LEU A 34 5.07 5.43 -2.58
N GLU A 35 4.49 5.79 -3.72
CA GLU A 35 5.06 5.55 -5.06
C GLU A 35 6.33 6.37 -5.29
N SER A 36 6.33 7.68 -4.96
CA SER A 36 7.53 8.51 -5.11
C SER A 36 8.71 8.02 -4.26
N ARG A 37 8.40 7.38 -3.12
CA ARG A 37 9.38 6.74 -2.23
C ARG A 37 9.75 5.31 -2.63
N GLY A 38 9.12 4.75 -3.67
CA GLY A 38 9.36 3.38 -4.13
C GLY A 38 8.93 2.31 -3.12
N LEU A 39 7.97 2.61 -2.25
CA LEU A 39 7.45 1.70 -1.22
C LEU A 39 6.31 0.83 -1.76
N ILE A 40 5.58 1.35 -2.73
CA ILE A 40 4.60 0.62 -3.52
C ILE A 40 4.85 0.89 -5.01
N MET A 41 4.36 0.00 -5.85
CA MET A 41 4.46 0.12 -7.30
C MET A 41 3.08 -0.12 -7.92
N ALA A 42 2.61 0.82 -8.74
CA ALA A 42 1.46 0.59 -9.60
C ALA A 42 1.75 -0.53 -10.61
N ASN A 43 0.82 -1.46 -10.71
CA ASN A 43 0.81 -2.46 -11.76
C ASN A 43 0.07 -1.88 -12.97
N PRO A 44 0.74 -1.65 -14.11
CA PRO A 44 0.20 -0.89 -15.24
C PRO A 44 -1.06 -1.50 -15.86
N TYR A 45 -1.32 -2.79 -15.64
CA TYR A 45 -2.44 -3.49 -16.27
C TYR A 45 -3.74 -3.51 -15.45
N GLN A 46 -3.72 -3.11 -14.16
CA GLN A 46 -4.86 -3.42 -13.29
C GLN A 46 -5.27 -2.33 -12.29
N ALA A 47 -4.72 -1.10 -12.36
CA ALA A 47 -4.99 -0.04 -11.37
C ALA A 47 -4.86 -0.55 -9.92
N ARG A 48 -3.83 -1.38 -9.71
CA ARG A 48 -3.56 -2.11 -8.48
C ARG A 48 -2.14 -1.81 -8.04
N TRP A 49 -1.92 -1.77 -6.73
CA TRP A 49 -0.61 -1.51 -6.14
C TRP A 49 -0.05 -2.76 -5.48
N SER A 50 1.23 -3.00 -5.71
CA SER A 50 2.02 -4.02 -5.02
C SER A 50 2.99 -3.34 -4.06
N ILE A 51 3.13 -3.91 -2.85
CA ILE A 51 4.16 -3.46 -1.91
C ILE A 51 5.53 -3.94 -2.38
N THR A 52 6.50 -3.03 -2.45
CA THR A 52 7.88 -3.38 -2.82
C THR A 52 8.61 -4.02 -1.63
N PRO A 53 9.76 -4.70 -1.84
CA PRO A 53 10.58 -5.18 -0.74
C PRO A 53 10.96 -4.07 0.26
N ARG A 54 11.22 -2.84 -0.24
CA ARG A 54 11.48 -1.66 0.60
C ARG A 54 10.27 -1.27 1.46
N GLY A 55 9.08 -1.25 0.87
CA GLY A 55 7.83 -1.00 1.59
C GLY A 55 7.60 -2.02 2.71
N ARG A 56 7.86 -3.31 2.44
CA ARG A 56 7.72 -4.38 3.45
C ARG A 56 8.64 -4.15 4.65
N ASN A 57 9.91 -3.80 4.41
CA ASN A 57 10.86 -3.54 5.49
C ASN A 57 10.42 -2.38 6.40
N LEU A 58 9.90 -1.30 5.81
CA LEU A 58 9.36 -0.17 6.58
C LEU A 58 8.13 -0.53 7.42
N VAL A 59 7.21 -1.33 6.86
CA VAL A 59 6.04 -1.81 7.61
C VAL A 59 6.45 -2.70 8.79
N SER A 60 7.43 -3.58 8.58
CA SER A 60 7.97 -4.43 9.64
C SER A 60 8.65 -3.62 10.75
N VAL A 61 9.33 -2.52 10.41
CA VAL A 61 9.94 -1.60 11.39
C VAL A 61 8.88 -0.86 12.20
N THR A 62 7.81 -0.37 11.56
CA THR A 62 6.73 0.34 12.27
C THR A 62 5.90 -0.59 13.16
N LYS A 63 5.75 -1.87 12.80
CA LYS A 63 5.01 -2.85 13.61
C LYS A 63 5.77 -3.32 14.85
N GLY A 64 7.08 -3.03 14.94
CA GLY A 64 7.96 -3.42 16.05
C GLY A 64 8.21 -2.35 17.11
N ARG A 65 7.43 -1.25 17.15
CA ARG A 65 7.50 -0.23 18.21
C ARG A 65 6.19 -0.10 18.95
#